data_AF-A0A554MGR8-F1
#
_entry.id   AF-A0A554MGR8-F1
#
_cell.length_a   1.000
_cell.length_b   1.000
_cell.length_c   1.000
_cell.angle_alpha   90.00
_cell.angle_beta   90.00
_cell.angle_gamma   90.00
#
_symmetry.space_group_name_H-M   'P 1'
#
loop_
_entity.id
_entity.type
_entity.pdbx_description
1 polymer ?
#
loop_
_entity_poly.entity_id
_entity_poly.type
_entity_poly.pdbx_seq_one_letter_code
_entity_poly.pdbx_strand_id
1 'polypeptide(L)'
;METAQEAEYKLAVIEADAMLDDALKRMAFPGATVDERLQNLSAAIVANVEEVQKAHALRNNVVHDPNFRLSLDEARKTLSTFEKAFQSLDLI
;
A
#
# COMPACT_ATOMS: atom_id res chain seq x y z
N MET A 1 -4.26 17.91 18.70
CA MET A 1 -2.90 17.50 18.32
C MET A 1 -2.84 16.05 17.80
N GLU A 2 -3.83 15.19 18.08
CA GLU A 2 -3.91 13.83 17.52
C GLU A 2 -4.38 13.78 16.06
N THR A 3 -5.25 14.72 15.66
CA THR A 3 -5.78 14.80 14.28
C THR A 3 -4.72 15.14 13.23
N ALA A 4 -3.72 15.95 13.59
CA ALA A 4 -2.59 16.27 12.71
C ALA A 4 -1.73 15.03 12.45
N GLN A 5 -1.48 14.22 13.49
CA GLN A 5 -0.73 12.97 13.39
C GLN A 5 -1.49 11.93 12.56
N GLU A 6 -2.81 11.79 12.76
CA GLU A 6 -3.63 10.86 11.94
C GLU A 6 -3.57 11.21 10.44
N ALA A 7 -3.66 12.49 10.09
CA ALA A 7 -3.57 12.94 8.69
C ALA A 7 -2.20 12.63 8.07
N GLU A 8 -1.12 12.81 8.82
CA GLU A 8 0.25 12.47 8.39
C GLU A 8 0.40 10.99 8.10
N TYR A 9 -0.10 10.11 8.98
CA TYR A 9 0.01 8.67 8.76
C TYR A 9 -0.89 8.16 7.63
N LYS A 10 -2.07 8.77 7.45
CA LYS A 10 -2.93 8.50 6.29
C LYS A 10 -2.25 8.88 4.98
N LEU A 11 -1.60 10.05 4.94
CA LEU A 11 -0.83 10.49 3.79
C LEU A 11 0.31 9.52 3.48
N ALA A 12 1.08 9.10 4.49
CA ALA A 12 2.16 8.13 4.32
C ALA A 12 1.69 6.80 3.73
N VAL A 13 0.53 6.28 4.17
CA VAL A 13 -0.06 5.05 3.60
C VAL A 13 -0.49 5.25 2.14
N ILE A 14 -1.10 6.39 1.81
CA ILE A 14 -1.49 6.74 0.42
C ILE A 14 -0.26 6.82 -0.49
N GLU A 15 0.80 7.50 -0.02
CA GLU A 15 2.04 7.67 -0.79
C GLU A 15 2.76 6.34 -0.99
N ALA A 16 2.85 5.49 0.03
CA ALA A 16 3.47 4.17 -0.08
C ALA A 16 2.76 3.29 -1.12
N ASP A 17 1.42 3.28 -1.12
CA ASP A 17 0.64 2.53 -2.12
C ASP A 17 0.84 3.10 -3.54
N ALA A 18 0.87 4.43 -3.68
CA ALA A 18 1.15 5.08 -4.96
C ALA A 18 2.56 4.78 -5.50
N MET A 19 3.57 4.74 -4.61
CA MET A 19 4.94 4.36 -4.97
C MET A 19 5.03 2.91 -5.45
N LEU A 20 4.34 1.98 -4.76
CA LEU A 20 4.25 0.59 -5.20
C LEU A 20 3.58 0.49 -6.57
N ASP A 21 2.47 1.20 -6.75
CA ASP A 21 1.76 1.22 -8.01
C ASP A 21 2.65 1.68 -9.17
N ASP A 22 3.36 2.79 -8.99
CA ASP A 22 4.27 3.34 -9.99
C ASP A 22 5.47 2.44 -10.26
N ALA A 23 6.01 1.75 -9.24
CA ALA A 23 7.06 0.77 -9.44
C ALA A 23 6.58 -0.40 -10.32
N LEU A 24 5.41 -0.95 -10.03
CA LEU A 24 4.81 -2.04 -10.81
C LEU A 24 4.53 -1.61 -12.26
N LYS A 25 4.06 -0.38 -12.49
CA LYS A 25 3.93 0.21 -13.83
C LYS A 25 5.26 0.25 -14.58
N ARG A 26 6.33 0.73 -13.93
CA ARG A 26 7.67 0.85 -14.55
C ARG A 26 8.27 -0.51 -14.89
N MET A 27 7.93 -1.54 -14.12
CA MET A 27 8.28 -2.93 -14.36
C MET A 27 7.34 -3.63 -15.38
N ALA A 28 6.41 -2.89 -16.00
CA ALA A 28 5.45 -3.38 -16.99
C ALA A 28 4.54 -4.53 -16.49
N PHE A 29 4.18 -4.54 -15.20
CA PHE A 29 3.18 -5.48 -14.69
C PHE A 29 1.80 -5.24 -15.32
N PRO A 30 1.09 -6.30 -15.73
CA PRO A 30 -0.19 -6.17 -16.43
C PRO A 30 -1.33 -5.74 -15.49
N GLY A 31 -2.21 -4.86 -15.99
CA GLY A 31 -3.44 -4.42 -15.32
C GLY A 31 -3.70 -2.93 -15.53
N ALA A 32 -4.95 -2.56 -15.83
CA ALA A 32 -5.37 -1.18 -16.05
C ALA A 32 -5.56 -0.41 -14.74
N THR A 33 -5.85 -1.11 -13.65
CA THR A 33 -6.02 -0.56 -12.30
C THR A 33 -4.93 -1.07 -11.34
N VAL A 34 -4.85 -0.47 -10.15
CA VAL A 34 -3.97 -0.97 -9.08
C VAL A 34 -4.42 -2.36 -8.63
N ASP A 35 -5.73 -2.54 -8.42
CA ASP A 35 -6.33 -3.82 -8.05
C ASP A 35 -5.99 -4.93 -9.06
N GLU A 36 -6.14 -4.67 -10.36
CA GLU A 36 -5.80 -5.65 -11.40
C GLU A 36 -4.31 -6.01 -11.39
N ARG A 37 -3.42 -5.01 -11.21
CA ARG A 37 -1.97 -5.28 -11.09
C ARG A 37 -1.64 -6.10 -9.85
N LEU A 38 -2.25 -5.81 -8.71
CA LEU A 38 -2.05 -6.57 -7.47
C LEU A 38 -2.64 -7.98 -7.55
N GLN A 39 -3.70 -8.21 -8.32
CA GLN A 39 -4.24 -9.56 -8.56
C GLN A 39 -3.32 -10.41 -9.45
N ASN A 40 -2.58 -9.77 -10.35
CA ASN A 40 -1.60 -10.43 -11.22
C ASN A 40 -0.25 -10.69 -10.53
N LEU A 41 0.00 -10.10 -9.35
CA LEU A 41 1.17 -10.42 -8.55
C LEU A 41 1.06 -11.82 -7.95
N SER A 42 2.20 -12.50 -7.91
CA SER A 42 2.32 -13.82 -7.28
C SER A 42 3.31 -13.78 -6.11
N ALA A 43 3.19 -14.73 -5.20
CA ALA A 43 4.09 -14.89 -4.06
C ALA A 43 5.56 -15.14 -4.47
N ALA A 44 5.80 -15.57 -5.72
CA ALA A 44 7.15 -15.73 -6.26
C ALA A 44 7.85 -14.39 -6.56
N ILE A 45 7.08 -13.31 -6.69
CA ILE A 45 7.57 -11.95 -7.00
C ILE A 45 7.51 -11.09 -5.74
N VAL A 46 6.35 -11.08 -5.06
CA VAL A 46 6.15 -10.35 -3.81
C VAL A 46 5.70 -11.34 -2.76
N ALA A 47 6.60 -11.68 -1.84
CA ALA A 47 6.36 -12.76 -0.87
C ALA A 47 5.13 -12.52 0.02
N ASN A 48 4.77 -11.26 0.24
CA ASN A 48 3.64 -10.82 1.08
C ASN A 48 2.48 -10.23 0.26
N VAL A 49 2.19 -10.79 -0.92
CA VAL A 49 1.18 -10.26 -1.85
C VAL A 49 -0.22 -10.15 -1.23
N GLU A 50 -0.64 -11.11 -0.40
CA GLU A 50 -1.95 -11.07 0.25
C GLU A 50 -2.04 -9.91 1.26
N GLU A 51 -0.97 -9.64 2.00
CA GLU A 51 -0.89 -8.51 2.88
C GLU A 51 -0.89 -7.19 2.11
N VAL A 52 -0.21 -7.12 0.97
CA VAL A 52 -0.22 -5.95 0.08
C VAL A 52 -1.63 -5.64 -0.42
N GLN A 53 -2.39 -6.66 -0.83
CA GLN A 53 -3.80 -6.47 -1.24
C GLN A 53 -4.65 -5.93 -0.09
N LYS A 54 -4.45 -6.40 1.15
CA LYS A 54 -5.14 -5.88 2.35
C LYS A 54 -4.70 -4.44 2.67
N ALA A 55 -3.42 -4.12 2.51
CA ALA A 55 -2.89 -2.77 2.68
C ALA A 55 -3.51 -1.78 1.67
N HIS A 56 -3.64 -2.21 0.41
CA HIS A 56 -4.33 -1.44 -0.63
C HIS A 56 -5.80 -1.19 -0.28
N ALA A 57 -6.53 -2.22 0.16
CA ALA A 57 -7.92 -2.08 0.59
C ALA A 57 -8.08 -1.12 1.80
N LEU A 58 -7.16 -1.17 2.76
CA LEU A 58 -7.13 -0.23 3.88
C LEU A 58 -6.88 1.20 3.39
N ARG A 59 -5.93 1.39 2.47
CA ARG A 59 -5.69 2.68 1.81
C ARG A 59 -6.94 3.18 1.07
N ASN A 60 -7.70 2.30 0.44
CA ASN A 60 -8.95 2.68 -0.23
C ASN A 60 -9.98 3.21 0.77
N ASN A 61 -10.10 2.61 1.96
CA ASN A 61 -10.95 3.15 3.02
C ASN A 61 -10.47 4.54 3.48
N VAL A 62 -9.15 4.73 3.63
CA VAL A 62 -8.56 6.04 3.99
C VAL A 62 -8.95 7.14 2.99
N VAL A 63 -9.00 6.82 1.70
CA VAL A 63 -9.32 7.78 0.63
C VAL A 63 -10.82 7.99 0.46
N HIS A 64 -11.62 6.93 0.55
CA HIS A 64 -13.04 6.97 0.18
C HIS A 64 -13.99 7.18 1.35
N ASP A 65 -13.59 6.88 2.59
CA ASP A 65 -14.41 7.11 3.78
C ASP A 65 -13.84 8.27 4.62
N PRO A 66 -14.47 9.47 4.57
CA PRO A 66 -14.05 10.64 5.36
C PRO A 66 -14.05 10.41 6.87
N ASN A 67 -14.79 9.42 7.35
CA ASN A 67 -14.91 9.10 8.77
C ASN A 67 -13.97 7.96 9.20
N PHE A 68 -13.27 7.33 8.26
CA PHE A 68 -12.32 6.27 8.57
C PHE A 68 -11.27 6.79 9.54
N ARG A 69 -10.99 6.04 10.60
CA ARG A 69 -9.94 6.38 11.57
C ARG A 69 -8.78 5.41 11.39
N LEU A 70 -7.58 5.96 11.24
CA LEU A 70 -6.36 5.17 11.14
C LEU A 70 -5.50 5.38 12.38
N SER A 71 -5.28 4.33 13.15
CA SER A 71 -4.34 4.42 14.28
C SER A 71 -2.89 4.40 13.79
N LEU A 72 -1.97 4.92 14.62
CA LEU A 72 -0.53 4.86 14.34
C LEU A 72 -0.02 3.41 14.23
N ASP A 73 -0.57 2.48 15.00
CA ASP A 73 -0.18 1.06 14.95
C ASP A 73 -0.61 0.40 13.64
N GLU A 74 -1.85 0.65 13.19
CA GLU A 74 -2.32 0.19 11.88
C GLU A 74 -1.48 0.80 10.75
N ALA A 75 -1.23 2.11 10.79
CA ALA A 75 -0.40 2.77 9.79
C ALA A 75 1.01 2.16 9.72
N ARG A 76 1.66 1.91 10.87
CA ARG A 76 2.99 1.27 10.92
C ARG A 76 2.97 -0.14 10.33
N LYS A 77 1.95 -0.93 10.65
CA LYS A 77 1.79 -2.29 10.09
C LYS A 77 1.61 -2.23 8.57
N THR A 78 0.75 -1.34 8.09
CA THR A 78 0.52 -1.12 6.66
C THR A 78 1.79 -0.66 5.93
N LEU A 79 2.54 0.28 6.51
CA LEU A 79 3.81 0.73 5.94
C LEU A 79 4.86 -0.38 5.90
N SER A 80 4.96 -1.21 6.95
CA SER A 80 5.86 -2.37 6.96
C SER A 80 5.47 -3.43 5.91
N THR A 81 4.18 -3.55 5.59
CA THR A 81 3.72 -4.39 4.46
C THR A 81 4.25 -3.86 3.13
N PHE A 82 4.16 -2.55 2.88
CA PHE A 82 4.71 -1.97 1.65
C PHE A 82 6.24 -2.06 1.61
N GLU A 83 6.92 -1.84 2.74
CA GLU A 83 8.37 -2.00 2.86
C GLU A 83 8.84 -3.42 2.44
N LYS A 84 8.18 -4.47 2.93
CA LYS A 84 8.48 -5.86 2.53
C LYS A 84 8.23 -6.11 1.04
N ALA A 85 7.23 -5.46 0.47
CA ALA A 85 6.97 -5.55 -0.96
C ALA A 85 8.09 -4.88 -1.76
N PHE A 86 8.55 -3.70 -1.33
CA PHE A 86 9.69 -3.01 -1.95
C PHE A 86 10.99 -3.82 -1.86
N GLN A 87 11.24 -4.49 -0.72
CA GLN A 87 12.35 -5.44 -0.57
C GLN A 87 12.23 -6.61 -1.54
N SER A 88 11.03 -7.18 -1.71
CA SER A 88 10.81 -8.29 -2.64
C SER A 88 11.01 -7.87 -4.11
N LEU A 89 10.86 -6.58 -4.41
CA LEU A 89 11.05 -5.99 -5.73
C LEU A 89 12.46 -5.39 -5.93
N ASP A 90 13.38 -5.58 -4.98
CA ASP A 90 14.74 -5.02 -4.98
C ASP A 90 14.79 -3.49 -5.17
N LEU A 91 13.81 -2.76 -4.61
CA LEU A 91 13.73 -1.30 -4.70
C LEU A 91 14.45 -0.59 -3.54
N ILE A 92 14.71 -1.31 -2.44
CA ILE A 92 15.42 -0.87 -1.23
C ILE A 92 16.28 -1.99 -0.66
#